data_AF-A0A939DDX1-F1
#
_entry.id   AF-A0A939DDX1-F1
#
_cell.length_a   1.000
_cell.length_b   1.000
_cell.length_c   1.000
_cell.angle_alpha   90.00
_cell.angle_beta   90.00
_cell.angle_gamma   90.00
#
_symmetry.space_group_name_H-M   'P 1'
#
loop_
_entity.id
_entity.type
_entity.pdbx_description
1 polymer ?
#
loop_
_entity_poly.entity_id
_entity_poly.type
_entity_poly.pdbx_seq_one_letter_code
_entity_poly.pdbx_strand_id
1 'polypeptide(L)' 'MEKRTARLTVLVDPQKKATFERLCEQEDVTPSQKIRQFMRDYIEQALGPDWKEQVFNDGEERK' A
#
# COMPACT_ATOMS: atom_id res chain seq x y z
N MET A 1 -14.94 12.59 6.77
CA MET A 1 -14.36 11.26 6.44
C MET A 1 -13.51 10.83 7.60
N GLU A 2 -13.89 9.73 8.25
CA GLU A 2 -13.14 9.17 9.38
C GLU A 2 -11.70 8.85 8.98
N LYS A 3 -10.77 9.06 9.91
CA LYS A 3 -9.32 8.97 9.72
C LYS A 3 -8.85 7.53 9.51
N ARG A 4 -9.21 6.90 8.38
CA ARG A 4 -8.71 5.57 7.96
C ARG A 4 -7.32 5.66 7.28
N THR A 5 -6.53 6.68 7.59
CA THR A 5 -5.19 6.88 7.02
C THR A 5 -4.15 6.82 8.14
N ALA A 6 -3.35 5.76 8.12
CA ALA A 6 -2.14 5.64 8.94
C ALA A 6 -0.91 6.06 8.11
N ARG A 7 0.11 6.61 8.78
CA ARG A 7 1.38 6.97 8.15
C ARG A 7 2.36 5.81 8.28
N LEU A 8 2.87 5.33 7.14
CA LEU A 8 3.96 4.37 7.06
C LEU A 8 5.22 5.09 6.56
N THR A 9 6.29 5.06 7.35
CA THR A 9 7.59 5.62 6.97
C THR A 9 8.56 4.47 6.70
N VAL A 10 9.19 4.47 5.51
CA VAL A 10 10.14 3.44 5.10
C VAL A 10 11.44 4.12 4.68
N LEU A 11 12.57 3.62 5.15
CA LEU A 11 13.89 4.02 4.66
C LEU A 11 14.22 3.17 3.44
N VAL A 12 14.55 3.83 2.34
CA VAL A 12 14.96 3.18 1.09
C VAL A 12 16.28 3.77 0.63
N ASP A 13 17.07 2.95 -0.05
CA ASP A 13 18.30 3.41 -0.71
C ASP A 13 17.99 4.54 -1.71
N PRO A 14 18.82 5.60 -1.78
CA PRO A 14 18.56 6.76 -2.63
C PRO A 14 18.54 6.42 -4.13
N GLN A 15 19.35 5.46 -4.59
CA GLN A 15 19.34 5.05 -6.01
C GLN A 15 18.05 4.32 -6.33
N LYS A 16 17.62 3.40 -5.46
CA LYS A 16 16.33 2.70 -5.61
C LYS A 16 15.15 3.68 -5.62
N LYS A 17 15.17 4.69 -4.74
CA LYS A 17 14.16 5.75 -4.69
C LYS A 17 14.08 6.49 -6.03
N ALA A 18 15.22 6.95 -6.56
CA ALA A 18 15.27 7.69 -7.81
C ALA A 18 14.77 6.85 -9.01
N THR A 19 15.18 5.58 -9.09
CA THR A 19 14.69 4.67 -10.14
C THR A 19 13.19 4.45 -10.01
N PHE A 20 12.68 4.23 -8.80
CA PHE A 20 11.25 4.03 -8.56
C PHE A 20 10.43 5.27 -8.94
N GLU A 21 10.87 6.47 -8.56
CA GLU A 21 10.21 7.74 -8.91
C GLU A 21 10.17 7.93 -10.43
N ARG A 22 11.26 7.65 -11.14
CA ARG A 22 11.31 7.73 -12.60
C ARG A 22 10.35 6.75 -13.28
N LEU A 23 10.27 5.51 -12.80
CA LEU A 23 9.32 4.52 -13.33
C LEU A 23 7.87 4.96 -13.09
N CYS A 24 7.59 5.53 -11.92
CA CYS A 24 6.26 6.05 -11.59
C CYS A 24 5.89 7.22 -12.52
N GLU A 25 6.83 8.13 -12.79
CA GLU A 25 6.63 9.27 -13.71
C GLU A 25 6.34 8.81 -15.15
N GLN A 26 7.01 7.76 -15.62
CA GLN A 26 6.77 7.19 -16.95
C GLN A 26 5.37 6.60 -17.12
N GLU A 27 4.76 6.15 -16.03
CA GLU A 27 3.42 5.57 -16.00
C GLU A 27 2.33 6.58 -15.58
N ASP A 28 2.68 7.86 -15.41
CA ASP A 28 1.78 8.93 -14.92
C ASP A 28 1.13 8.60 -13.56
N VAL A 29 1.89 7.95 -12.67
CA VAL A 29 1.44 7.61 -11.30
C VAL A 29 2.38 8.18 -10.26
N THR A 30 1.85 8.45 -9.06
CA THR A 30 2.69 8.84 -7.91
C THR A 30 3.28 7.60 -7.23
N PRO A 31 4.47 7.70 -6.62
CA PRO A 31 5.06 6.64 -5.80
C PRO A 31 4.10 6.10 -4.74
N SER A 32 3.31 6.98 -4.10
CA SER A 32 2.31 6.59 -3.10
C SER A 32 1.19 5.72 -3.68
N GLN A 33 0.73 6.00 -4.90
CA GLN A 33 -0.28 5.17 -5.57
C GLN A 33 0.26 3.78 -5.87
N LYS A 34 1.50 3.70 -6.37
CA LYS A 34 2.15 2.44 -6.72
C LYS A 34 2.45 1.58 -5.49
N ILE A 35 2.94 2.18 -4.41
CA ILE A 35 3.13 1.49 -3.12
C ILE A 35 1.80 0.96 -2.57
N ARG A 36 0.70 1.70 -2.69
CA ARG A 36 -0.63 1.19 -2.31
C ARG A 36 -1.09 0.02 -3.16
N GLN A 37 -0.77 0.00 -4.45
CA GLN A 37 -1.05 -1.15 -5.31
C GLN A 37 -0.26 -2.36 -4.84
N PHE A 38 1.06 -2.23 -4.65
CA PHE A 38 1.90 -3.32 -4.18
C PHE A 38 1.47 -3.86 -2.81
N MET A 39 1.05 -2.99 -1.89
CA MET A 39 0.51 -3.43 -0.60
C MET A 39 -0.76 -4.28 -0.79
N ARG A 40 -1.69 -3.88 -1.67
CA ARG A 40 -2.88 -4.68 -1.95
C ARG A 40 -2.53 -6.02 -2.58
N ASP A 41 -1.68 -6.01 -3.61
CA ASP A 41 -1.29 -7.22 -4.34
C ASP A 41 -0.61 -8.21 -3.40
N TYR A 42 0.27 -7.72 -2.52
CA TYR A 42 0.94 -8.55 -1.52
C TYR A 42 -0.04 -9.16 -0.50
N ILE A 43 -1.00 -8.37 -0.01
CA ILE A 43 -2.02 -8.87 0.94
C ILE A 43 -2.94 -9.88 0.26
N GLU A 44 -3.39 -9.61 -0.96
CA GLU A 44 -4.24 -10.50 -1.75
C GLU A 44 -3.53 -11.81 -2.07
N GLN A 45 -2.25 -11.76 -2.44
CA GLN A 45 -1.45 -12.97 -2.67
C GLN A 45 -1.31 -13.83 -1.41
N ALA A 46 -1.23 -13.20 -0.23
CA ALA A 46 -1.05 -13.90 1.04
C ALA A 46 -2.36 -14.44 1.66
N LEU A 47 -3.46 -13.68 1.54
CA LEU A 47 -4.74 -13.96 2.21
C LEU A 47 -5.86 -14.42 1.27
N GLY A 48 -5.67 -14.31 -0.05
CA GLY A 48 -6.67 -14.61 -1.07
C GLY A 48 -7.52 -13.40 -1.49
N PRO A 49 -8.45 -13.59 -2.45
CA PRO A 49 -9.24 -12.50 -3.04
C PRO A 49 -10.19 -11.80 -2.05
N ASP A 50 -10.61 -12.51 -0.99
CA ASP A 50 -11.54 -12.00 0.04
C ASP A 50 -10.82 -11.33 1.23
N TRP A 51 -9.54 -10.94 1.06
CA TRP A 51 -8.73 -10.35 2.12
C TRP A 51 -9.33 -9.09 2.76
N LYS A 52 -10.18 -8.36 2.03
CA LYS A 52 -10.80 -7.12 2.52
C LYS A 52 -11.68 -7.39 3.74
N GLU A 53 -12.44 -8.46 3.74
CA GLU A 53 -13.31 -8.82 4.86
C GLU A 53 -12.47 -9.12 6.10
N GLN A 54 -11.36 -9.85 5.93
CA GLN A 54 -10.45 -10.18 7.02
C GLN A 54 -9.76 -8.93 7.60
N VAL A 55 -9.32 -7.98 6.75
CA VAL A 55 -8.57 -6.80 7.22
C VAL A 55 -9.48 -5.72 7.81
N PHE A 56 -10.72 -5.58 7.33
CA PHE A 56 -11.64 -4.53 7.80
C PHE A 56 -12.60 -5.00 8.90
N ASN A 57 -12.93 -6.30 8.99
CA ASN A 57 -13.85 -6.81 10.02
C ASN A 57 -13.15 -7.08 11.37
N ASP A 58 -11.86 -7.41 11.39
CA ASP A 58 -11.09 -7.65 12.64
C ASP A 58 -11.00 -6.41 13.54
N GLY A 59 -11.28 -5.22 12.98
CA GLY A 59 -11.31 -3.94 13.70
C GLY A 59 -12.65 -3.64 14.41
N GLU A 60 -13.75 -4.31 14.05
CA GLU A 60 -15.05 -4.11 14.71
C GLU A 60 -15.18 -4.95 15.99
N GLU A 61 -14.51 -6.10 16.10
CA GLU A 61 -14.53 -6.96 17.29
C GLU A 61 -13.63 -6.45 18.44
N ARG A 62 -12.77 -5.46 18.19
CA ARG A 62 -11.90 -4.85 19.23
C ARG A 62 -12.49 -3.59 19.86
N LYS A 63 -13.81 -3.47 19.96
CA LYS A 63 -14.48 -2.32 20.60
C LYS A 63 -15.29 -2.72 21.82
#